data_AF-A0A257Z4A1-F1
#
_entry.id   AF-A0A257Z4A1-F1
#
_cell.length_a   1.000
_cell.length_b   1.000
_cell.length_c   1.000
_cell.angle_alpha   90.00
_cell.angle_beta   90.00
_cell.angle_gamma   90.00
#
_symmetry.space_group_name_H-M   'P 1'
#
loop_
_entity.id
_entity.type
_entity.pdbx_description
1 polymer ?
#
loop_
_entity_poly.entity_id
_entity_poly.type
_entity_poly.pdbx_seq_one_letter_code
_entity_poly.pdbx_strand_id
1 'polypeptide(L)'
;SHPKLAMLTSGALLNHCAAYLAVDPRGPDDEYVSVLQMPWIMEQIYAFGQALISRMKVNFVEEPETTMADMREIGPSFVLFAPRVWEQIAADVRARMMDASAFKRVMFEFGMKLGLRALDEGRRSWLADVILFRALRDRLGFTRLKSAATGGAALGPDTFRFFLALGVPMRQLYGQTELLGAYTIHTAQDVDFDTVGVPMAGVELRIDDPDPNGLGEIVTRHPNVFLGYYRNEEETQKSFDAGGWMKTGDAGFLNPKGHLVVIDRVRDMAATARGDRFSPQYIENKLKFSPYVAEAVILGDGRDHLAAIICIRFPIVSKWAEKNRLAFTTYTDLSAKPEVIALLKREVEQVNRTLAEKQRITKFLLLYKELDADDGELTRTRKVRRGVINERYGTIIDAMYRGDPRIDVDTTITFQDGTKQRIKTVLDVVTLDTGAGPAATNRRAA
;
A
#
# COMPACT_ATOMS: atom_id res chain seq x y z
N SER A 1 22.13 6.31 10.95
CA SER A 1 22.21 6.12 9.48
C SER A 1 23.17 7.17 8.94
N HIS A 2 24.08 6.79 8.04
CA HIS A 2 24.89 7.76 7.30
C HIS A 2 24.14 8.14 6.02
N PRO A 3 23.61 9.39 5.90
CA PRO A 3 22.85 9.80 4.71
C PRO A 3 23.77 9.85 3.50
N LYS A 4 23.32 9.27 2.38
CA LYS A 4 23.99 9.40 1.08
C LYS A 4 23.41 10.62 0.36
N LEU A 5 24.27 11.51 -0.12
CA LEU A 5 23.85 12.75 -0.77
C LEU A 5 23.91 12.57 -2.29
N ALA A 6 22.75 12.46 -2.94
CA ALA A 6 22.68 12.36 -4.39
C ALA A 6 23.04 13.69 -5.07
N MET A 7 23.98 13.66 -6.01
CA MET A 7 24.38 14.84 -6.78
C MET A 7 23.53 14.96 -8.04
N LEU A 8 22.74 16.03 -8.13
CA LEU A 8 21.79 16.25 -9.23
C LEU A 8 22.27 17.40 -10.11
N THR A 9 22.22 17.23 -11.43
CA THR A 9 22.56 18.31 -12.37
C THR A 9 21.32 19.12 -12.75
N SER A 10 21.52 20.41 -13.01
CA SER A 10 20.45 21.29 -13.51
C SER A 10 19.88 20.81 -14.84
N GLY A 11 20.73 20.34 -15.76
CA GLY A 11 20.31 19.81 -17.06
C GLY A 11 19.39 18.59 -16.93
N ALA A 12 19.78 17.60 -16.11
CA ALA A 12 18.96 16.42 -15.86
C ALA A 12 17.63 16.80 -15.17
N LEU A 13 17.66 17.74 -14.22
CA LEU A 13 16.46 18.23 -13.53
C LEU A 13 15.47 18.87 -14.51
N LEU A 14 15.94 19.76 -15.39
CA LEU A 14 15.08 20.42 -16.39
C LEU A 14 14.52 19.43 -17.41
N ASN A 15 15.35 18.50 -17.90
CA ASN A 15 14.92 17.44 -18.81
C ASN A 15 13.86 16.52 -18.18
N HIS A 16 14.04 16.17 -16.90
CA HIS A 16 13.05 15.41 -16.14
C HIS A 16 11.73 16.15 -16.03
N CYS A 17 11.75 17.44 -15.68
CA CYS A 17 10.55 18.25 -15.59
C CYS A 17 9.82 18.35 -16.94
N ALA A 18 10.55 18.51 -18.04
CA ALA A 18 9.97 18.52 -19.39
C ALA A 18 9.32 17.16 -19.75
N ALA A 19 9.99 16.04 -19.45
CA ALA A 19 9.44 14.70 -19.66
C ALA A 19 8.18 14.46 -18.83
N TYR A 20 8.16 14.90 -17.57
CA TYR A 20 6.99 14.80 -16.70
C TYR A 20 5.83 15.63 -17.25
N LEU A 21 6.07 16.89 -17.61
CA LEU A 21 5.05 17.79 -18.16
C LEU A 21 4.48 17.30 -19.50
N ALA A 22 5.19 16.45 -20.24
CA ALA A 22 4.63 15.82 -21.43
C ALA A 22 3.52 14.80 -21.11
N VAL A 23 3.59 14.14 -19.95
CA VAL A 23 2.62 13.13 -19.50
C VAL A 23 1.52 13.74 -18.62
N ASP A 24 1.86 14.76 -17.84
CA ASP A 24 0.91 15.48 -16.99
C ASP A 24 1.05 17.01 -17.18
N PRO A 25 0.50 17.56 -18.29
CA PRO A 25 0.73 18.94 -18.69
C PRO A 25 0.26 19.98 -17.67
N ARG A 26 1.06 21.03 -17.51
CA ARG A 26 0.74 22.23 -16.72
C ARG A 26 1.04 23.48 -17.51
N GLY A 27 0.34 24.55 -17.17
CA GLY A 27 0.58 25.87 -17.71
C GLY A 27 0.40 27.00 -16.68
N PRO A 28 0.42 28.26 -17.14
CA PRO A 28 0.34 29.44 -16.27
C PRO A 28 -0.95 29.55 -15.43
N ASP A 29 -2.02 28.90 -15.89
CA ASP A 29 -3.32 28.89 -15.21
C ASP A 29 -3.43 27.81 -14.11
N ASP A 30 -2.42 26.94 -14.00
CA ASP A 30 -2.38 25.89 -13.00
C ASP A 30 -1.82 26.37 -11.66
N GLU A 31 -2.33 25.76 -10.60
CA GLU A 31 -2.05 26.12 -9.21
C GLU A 31 -1.64 24.86 -8.46
N TYR A 32 -0.44 24.89 -7.91
CA TYR A 32 0.11 23.87 -7.03
C TYR A 32 0.19 24.41 -5.60
N VAL A 33 -0.13 23.56 -4.62
CA VAL A 33 0.07 23.86 -3.20
C VAL A 33 1.20 22.98 -2.68
N SER A 34 2.30 23.62 -2.28
CA SER A 34 3.46 22.99 -1.67
C SER A 34 3.12 22.53 -0.26
N VAL A 35 2.97 21.21 -0.09
CA VAL A 35 2.72 20.56 1.21
C VAL A 35 3.84 19.60 1.62
N LEU A 36 4.76 19.30 0.69
CA LEU A 36 5.91 18.45 0.98
C LEU A 36 7.08 19.33 1.43
N GLN A 37 8.04 18.72 2.14
CA GLN A 37 9.23 19.44 2.54
C GLN A 37 10.16 19.62 1.35
N MET A 38 10.71 20.83 1.17
CA MET A 38 11.63 21.17 0.07
C MET A 38 12.83 20.21 -0.10
N PRO A 39 13.39 19.56 0.93
CA PRO A 39 14.42 18.55 0.75
C PRO A 39 13.98 17.30 -0.02
N TRP A 40 12.68 17.05 -0.19
CA TRP A 40 12.17 15.92 -0.95
C TRP A 40 12.26 16.20 -2.44
N ILE A 41 12.76 15.21 -3.21
CA ILE A 41 13.03 15.40 -4.63
C ILE A 41 11.79 15.84 -5.42
N MET A 42 10.63 15.26 -5.16
CA MET A 42 9.39 15.62 -5.85
C MET A 42 8.98 17.07 -5.62
N GLU A 43 9.25 17.62 -4.43
CA GLU A 43 8.96 19.03 -4.14
C GLU A 43 9.87 19.94 -4.95
N GLN A 44 11.16 19.59 -5.09
CA GLN A 44 12.08 20.33 -5.96
C GLN A 44 11.67 20.24 -7.44
N ILE A 45 11.18 19.08 -7.88
CA ILE A 45 10.64 18.93 -9.24
C ILE A 45 9.41 19.80 -9.45
N TYR A 46 8.49 19.90 -8.49
CA TYR A 46 7.26 20.68 -8.66
C TYR A 46 7.43 22.17 -8.38
N ALA A 47 7.79 22.53 -7.14
CA ALA A 47 7.84 23.92 -6.70
C ALA A 47 8.94 24.72 -7.38
N PHE A 48 10.01 24.08 -7.84
CA PHE A 48 11.10 24.75 -8.55
C PHE A 48 11.15 24.40 -10.03
N GLY A 49 11.41 23.14 -10.39
CA GLY A 49 11.68 22.76 -11.79
C GLY A 49 10.50 22.98 -12.74
N GLN A 50 9.34 22.38 -12.44
CA GLN A 50 8.13 22.49 -13.25
C GLN A 50 7.54 23.90 -13.20
N ALA A 51 7.65 24.60 -12.07
CA ALA A 51 7.21 25.99 -11.96
C ALA A 51 7.98 26.91 -12.92
N LEU A 52 9.30 26.74 -13.05
CA LEU A 52 10.12 27.52 -13.99
C LEU A 52 9.79 27.24 -15.46
N ILE A 53 9.41 26.01 -15.80
CA ILE A 53 9.14 25.60 -17.19
C ILE A 53 7.69 25.92 -17.60
N SER A 54 6.72 25.52 -16.78
CA SER A 54 5.29 25.64 -17.08
C SER A 54 4.69 26.99 -16.68
N ARG A 55 5.39 27.75 -15.81
CA ARG A 55 4.92 29.00 -15.20
C ARG A 55 3.71 28.82 -14.29
N MET A 56 3.45 27.60 -13.83
CA MET A 56 2.39 27.34 -12.85
C MET A 56 2.65 28.13 -11.55
N LYS A 57 1.56 28.50 -10.87
CA LYS A 57 1.63 29.19 -9.58
C LYS A 57 1.90 28.18 -8.48
N VAL A 58 2.88 28.48 -7.64
CA VAL A 58 3.22 27.68 -6.46
C VAL A 58 2.80 28.46 -5.23
N ASN A 59 1.91 27.87 -4.46
CA ASN A 59 1.41 28.43 -3.22
C ASN A 59 2.00 27.65 -2.05
N PHE A 60 2.35 28.35 -0.97
CA PHE A 60 2.84 27.74 0.25
C PHE A 60 1.74 27.87 1.31
N VAL A 61 1.50 26.78 2.04
CA VAL A 61 0.61 26.79 3.20
C VAL A 61 1.22 27.64 4.30
N GLU A 62 0.38 28.29 5.11
CA GLU A 62 0.85 29.16 6.20
C GLU A 62 1.50 28.33 7.31
N GLU A 63 0.80 27.28 7.75
CA GLU A 63 1.25 26.33 8.77
C GLU A 63 0.78 24.90 8.43
N PRO A 64 1.45 23.84 8.93
CA PRO A 64 0.99 22.46 8.74
C PRO A 64 -0.47 22.25 9.16
N GLU A 65 -0.92 22.92 10.21
CA GLU A 65 -2.28 22.83 10.75
C GLU A 65 -3.33 23.51 9.86
N THR A 66 -2.95 24.52 9.07
CA THR A 66 -3.85 25.26 8.18
C THR A 66 -3.96 24.65 6.78
N THR A 67 -3.09 23.69 6.44
CA THR A 67 -2.97 23.07 5.10
C THR A 67 -4.31 22.83 4.40
N MET A 68 -5.28 22.19 5.05
CA MET A 68 -6.58 21.87 4.41
C MET A 68 -7.48 23.09 4.20
N ALA A 69 -7.37 24.12 5.04
CA ALA A 69 -8.09 25.39 4.87
C ALA A 69 -7.48 26.17 3.69
N ASP A 70 -6.16 26.32 3.68
CA ASP A 70 -5.40 27.02 2.65
C ASP A 70 -5.65 26.37 1.28
N MET A 71 -5.59 25.04 1.20
CA MET A 71 -5.91 24.30 -0.01
C MET A 71 -7.34 24.54 -0.52
N ARG A 72 -8.30 24.68 0.40
CA ARG A 72 -9.68 24.95 0.00
C ARG A 72 -9.84 26.37 -0.54
N GLU A 73 -9.16 27.34 0.06
CA GLU A 73 -9.16 28.73 -0.38
C GLU A 73 -8.50 28.88 -1.75
N ILE A 74 -7.30 28.29 -1.92
CA ILE A 74 -6.53 28.34 -3.16
C ILE A 74 -7.25 27.57 -4.29
N GLY A 75 -7.82 26.41 -3.96
CA GLY A 75 -8.46 25.51 -4.92
C GLY A 75 -7.46 25.07 -6.01
N PRO A 76 -6.44 24.27 -5.66
CA PRO A 76 -5.38 23.89 -6.59
C PRO A 76 -5.92 23.12 -7.79
N SER A 77 -5.19 23.22 -8.91
CA SER A 77 -5.41 22.34 -10.07
C SER A 77 -4.56 21.08 -10.02
N PHE A 78 -3.54 21.05 -9.16
CA PHE A 78 -2.66 19.90 -8.96
C PHE A 78 -2.21 19.75 -7.50
N VAL A 79 -2.19 18.50 -7.02
CA VAL A 79 -1.66 18.14 -5.70
C VAL A 79 -0.85 16.85 -5.76
N LEU A 80 0.16 16.74 -4.89
CA LEU A 80 0.82 15.49 -4.58
C LEU A 80 0.75 15.24 -3.09
N PHE A 81 0.18 14.10 -2.73
CA PHE A 81 0.06 13.67 -1.34
C PHE A 81 0.63 12.28 -1.16
N ALA A 82 1.32 12.08 -0.04
CA ALA A 82 1.67 10.76 0.43
C ALA A 82 0.38 9.95 0.73
N PRO A 83 0.39 8.61 0.59
CA PRO A 83 -0.78 7.77 0.82
C PRO A 83 -1.49 8.02 2.15
N ARG A 84 -0.72 8.25 3.22
CA ARG A 84 -1.26 8.53 4.56
C ARG A 84 -2.16 9.78 4.59
N VAL A 85 -1.86 10.81 3.80
CA VAL A 85 -2.67 12.03 3.73
C VAL A 85 -4.00 11.73 3.03
N TRP A 86 -3.98 10.97 1.93
CA TRP A 86 -5.20 10.51 1.26
C TRP A 86 -6.07 9.66 2.20
N GLU A 87 -5.46 8.71 2.92
CA GLU A 87 -6.14 7.86 3.91
C GLU A 87 -6.76 8.69 5.04
N GLN A 88 -6.02 9.67 5.56
CA GLN A 88 -6.52 10.57 6.61
C GLN A 88 -7.72 11.37 6.11
N ILE A 89 -7.65 11.96 4.91
CA ILE A 89 -8.76 12.71 4.32
C ILE A 89 -10.00 11.81 4.17
N ALA A 90 -9.83 10.58 3.67
CA ALA A 90 -10.94 9.64 3.53
C ALA A 90 -11.53 9.24 4.90
N ALA A 91 -10.68 9.02 5.91
CA ALA A 91 -11.11 8.72 7.27
C ALA A 91 -11.90 9.89 7.89
N ASP A 92 -11.43 11.12 7.73
CA ASP A 92 -12.09 12.33 8.27
C ASP A 92 -13.45 12.55 7.62
N VAL A 93 -13.58 12.30 6.31
CA VAL A 93 -14.88 12.35 5.62
C VAL A 93 -15.84 11.31 6.20
N ARG A 94 -15.37 10.07 6.41
CA ARG A 94 -16.20 8.99 6.99
C ARG A 94 -16.61 9.33 8.42
N ALA A 95 -15.69 9.81 9.26
CA ALA A 95 -15.96 10.19 10.64
C ALA A 95 -17.00 11.32 10.71
N ARG A 96 -16.83 12.40 9.92
CA ARG A 96 -17.81 13.49 9.85
C ARG A 96 -19.18 13.03 9.37
N MET A 97 -19.24 12.00 8.52
CA MET A 97 -20.51 11.43 8.09
C MET A 97 -21.19 10.61 9.19
N MET A 98 -20.40 9.93 10.04
CA MET A 98 -20.92 9.22 11.21
C MET A 98 -21.60 10.15 12.23
N ASP A 99 -21.23 11.43 12.28
CA ASP A 99 -21.86 12.44 13.14
C ASP A 99 -22.93 13.27 12.41
N ALA A 100 -23.12 13.05 11.10
CA ALA A 100 -24.08 13.80 10.31
C ALA A 100 -25.54 13.38 10.61
N SER A 101 -26.51 14.20 10.20
CA SER A 101 -27.94 13.85 10.29
C SER A 101 -28.28 12.61 9.47
N ALA A 102 -29.31 11.86 9.86
CA ALA A 102 -29.74 10.64 9.19
C ALA A 102 -29.93 10.84 7.67
N PHE A 103 -30.53 11.96 7.27
CA PHE A 103 -30.69 12.33 5.86
C PHE A 103 -29.35 12.44 5.11
N LYS A 104 -28.35 13.11 5.71
CA LYS A 104 -27.01 13.25 5.11
C LYS A 104 -26.30 11.90 5.00
N ARG A 105 -26.46 11.01 5.99
CA ARG A 105 -25.91 9.64 5.94
C ARG A 105 -26.51 8.84 4.80
N VAL A 106 -27.84 8.88 4.64
CA VAL A 106 -28.53 8.19 3.53
C VAL A 106 -28.07 8.72 2.18
N MET A 107 -27.97 10.05 2.02
CA MET A 107 -27.45 10.64 0.78
C MET A 107 -25.99 10.23 0.51
N PHE A 108 -25.15 10.17 1.54
CA PHE A 108 -23.76 9.74 1.41
C PHE A 108 -23.65 8.29 0.98
N GLU A 109 -24.35 7.38 1.67
CA GLU A 109 -24.35 5.94 1.34
C GLU A 109 -24.88 5.71 -0.07
N PHE A 110 -25.98 6.37 -0.44
CA PHE A 110 -26.57 6.26 -1.78
C PHE A 110 -25.65 6.82 -2.87
N GLY A 111 -25.10 8.03 -2.65
CA GLY A 111 -24.18 8.68 -3.59
C GLY A 111 -22.90 7.87 -3.79
N MET A 112 -22.29 7.39 -2.69
CA MET A 112 -21.12 6.51 -2.75
C MET A 112 -21.40 5.22 -3.50
N LYS A 113 -22.52 4.54 -3.22
CA LYS A 113 -22.90 3.31 -3.90
C LYS A 113 -23.08 3.52 -5.41
N LEU A 114 -23.72 4.61 -5.82
CA LEU A 114 -23.88 4.97 -7.23
C LEU A 114 -22.53 5.30 -7.89
N GLY A 115 -21.66 6.03 -7.20
CA GLY A 115 -20.35 6.41 -7.70
C GLY A 115 -19.42 5.22 -7.91
N LEU A 116 -19.30 4.35 -6.91
CA LEU A 116 -18.46 3.16 -6.99
C LEU A 116 -18.95 2.19 -8.07
N ARG A 117 -20.27 1.99 -8.19
CA ARG A 117 -20.83 1.18 -9.27
C ARG A 117 -20.51 1.77 -10.65
N ALA A 118 -20.66 3.08 -10.82
CA ALA A 118 -20.31 3.72 -12.09
C ALA A 118 -18.82 3.58 -12.40
N LEU A 119 -17.95 3.70 -11.39
CA LEU A 119 -16.51 3.50 -11.54
C LEU A 119 -16.19 2.06 -12.00
N ASP A 120 -16.85 1.05 -11.46
CA ASP A 120 -16.68 -0.36 -11.89
C ASP A 120 -17.12 -0.59 -13.33
N GLU A 121 -18.06 0.22 -13.82
CA GLU A 121 -18.52 0.24 -15.22
C GLU A 121 -17.65 1.17 -16.10
N GLY A 122 -16.53 1.71 -15.58
CA GLY A 122 -15.61 2.59 -16.32
C GLY A 122 -16.16 3.99 -16.62
N ARG A 123 -17.18 4.45 -15.89
CA ARG A 123 -17.87 5.73 -16.12
C ARG A 123 -18.03 6.55 -14.84
N ARG A 124 -18.51 7.78 -14.98
CA ARG A 124 -18.85 8.66 -13.83
C ARG A 124 -20.36 8.74 -13.66
N SER A 125 -20.82 8.73 -12.40
CA SER A 125 -22.25 8.89 -12.08
C SER A 125 -22.61 10.36 -11.94
N TRP A 126 -23.33 10.91 -12.93
CA TRP A 126 -23.87 12.27 -12.85
C TRP A 126 -24.76 12.47 -11.63
N LEU A 127 -25.59 11.48 -11.28
CA LEU A 127 -26.49 11.58 -10.14
C LEU A 127 -25.72 11.60 -8.81
N ALA A 128 -24.68 10.79 -8.67
CA ALA A 128 -23.82 10.83 -7.49
C ALA A 128 -23.06 12.16 -7.39
N ASP A 129 -22.69 12.73 -8.55
CA ASP A 129 -22.04 14.04 -8.64
C ASP A 129 -22.91 15.17 -8.09
N VAL A 130 -24.16 15.21 -8.53
CA VAL A 130 -25.13 16.23 -8.11
C VAL A 130 -25.52 16.07 -6.64
N ILE A 131 -25.74 14.84 -6.16
CA ILE A 131 -26.20 14.58 -4.79
C ILE A 131 -25.08 14.80 -3.76
N LEU A 132 -23.85 14.38 -4.09
CA LEU A 132 -22.79 14.23 -3.10
C LEU A 132 -21.43 14.76 -3.56
N PHE A 133 -20.91 14.27 -4.69
CA PHE A 133 -19.48 14.44 -4.99
C PHE A 133 -19.08 15.87 -5.31
N ARG A 134 -19.95 16.67 -5.93
CA ARG A 134 -19.68 18.09 -6.17
C ARG A 134 -19.46 18.85 -4.86
N ALA A 135 -20.36 18.67 -3.88
CA ALA A 135 -20.26 19.34 -2.58
C ALA A 135 -19.06 18.82 -1.76
N LEU A 136 -18.76 17.52 -1.86
CA LEU A 136 -17.64 16.92 -1.15
C LEU A 136 -16.30 17.38 -1.74
N ARG A 137 -16.15 17.42 -3.07
CA ARG A 137 -14.95 17.98 -3.72
C ARG A 137 -14.74 19.44 -3.33
N ASP A 138 -15.78 20.25 -3.34
CA ASP A 138 -15.70 21.65 -2.91
C ASP A 138 -15.20 21.79 -1.47
N ARG A 139 -15.74 20.97 -0.56
CA ARG A 139 -15.33 20.99 0.84
C ARG A 139 -13.88 20.57 1.04
N LEU A 140 -13.35 19.73 0.17
CA LEU A 140 -11.97 19.25 0.20
C LEU A 140 -10.99 20.16 -0.58
N GLY A 141 -11.48 21.20 -1.27
CA GLY A 141 -10.64 22.02 -2.15
C GLY A 141 -10.32 21.35 -3.49
N PHE A 142 -11.03 20.28 -3.86
CA PHE A 142 -10.73 19.44 -5.01
C PHE A 142 -11.55 19.78 -6.26
N THR A 143 -12.38 20.83 -6.23
CA THR A 143 -13.25 21.21 -7.35
C THR A 143 -12.47 21.52 -8.64
N ARG A 144 -11.28 22.10 -8.51
CA ARG A 144 -10.45 22.54 -9.65
C ARG A 144 -9.36 21.54 -10.03
N LEU A 145 -9.23 20.42 -9.33
CA LEU A 145 -8.19 19.43 -9.59
C LEU A 145 -8.31 18.84 -11.00
N LYS A 146 -7.25 19.01 -11.78
CA LYS A 146 -7.05 18.39 -13.10
C LYS A 146 -6.15 17.15 -13.00
N SER A 147 -5.31 17.08 -11.97
CA SER A 147 -4.49 15.92 -11.65
C SER A 147 -4.25 15.86 -10.14
N ALA A 148 -4.18 14.65 -9.59
CA ALA A 148 -3.76 14.41 -8.22
C ALA A 148 -2.80 13.22 -8.24
N ALA A 149 -1.64 13.34 -7.60
CA ALA A 149 -0.63 12.30 -7.58
C ALA A 149 -0.48 11.71 -6.18
N THR A 150 -0.06 10.45 -6.13
CA THR A 150 0.43 9.79 -4.91
C THR A 150 1.64 8.92 -5.23
N GLY A 151 2.55 8.81 -4.26
CA GLY A 151 3.79 8.05 -4.40
C GLY A 151 4.52 7.91 -3.08
N GLY A 152 5.67 7.22 -3.11
CA GLY A 152 6.51 6.96 -1.93
C GLY A 152 6.05 5.79 -1.06
N ALA A 153 4.79 5.36 -1.17
CA ALA A 153 4.27 4.11 -0.62
C ALA A 153 3.00 3.68 -1.39
N ALA A 154 2.49 2.47 -1.13
CA ALA A 154 1.23 2.01 -1.69
C ALA A 154 0.03 2.66 -1.00
N LEU A 155 -0.97 3.08 -1.78
CA LEU A 155 -2.26 3.56 -1.28
C LEU A 155 -3.29 2.44 -1.31
N GLY A 156 -4.08 2.29 -0.25
CA GLY A 156 -5.12 1.26 -0.17
C GLY A 156 -6.15 1.35 -1.31
N PRO A 157 -6.53 0.23 -1.96
CA PRO A 157 -7.46 0.23 -3.10
C PRO A 157 -8.81 0.91 -2.79
N ASP A 158 -9.33 0.74 -1.58
CA ASP A 158 -10.59 1.36 -1.16
C ASP A 158 -10.51 2.88 -1.09
N THR A 159 -9.41 3.40 -0.54
CA THR A 159 -9.12 4.84 -0.53
C THR A 159 -8.93 5.34 -1.95
N PHE A 160 -8.24 4.56 -2.78
CA PHE A 160 -8.02 4.92 -4.18
C PHE A 160 -9.33 5.04 -4.96
N ARG A 161 -10.16 4.00 -4.87
CA ARG A 161 -11.49 3.92 -5.50
C ARG A 161 -12.44 4.98 -4.97
N PHE A 162 -12.36 5.33 -3.68
CA PHE A 162 -13.14 6.42 -3.09
C PHE A 162 -12.86 7.76 -3.81
N PHE A 163 -11.59 8.14 -3.98
CA PHE A 163 -11.23 9.39 -4.64
C PHE A 163 -11.52 9.37 -6.14
N LEU A 164 -11.30 8.24 -6.83
CA LEU A 164 -11.70 8.09 -8.23
C LEU A 164 -13.22 8.24 -8.41
N ALA A 165 -14.01 7.60 -7.55
CA ALA A 165 -15.48 7.71 -7.58
C ALA A 165 -15.95 9.14 -7.30
N LEU A 166 -15.29 9.84 -6.38
CA LEU A 166 -15.49 11.27 -6.11
C LEU A 166 -15.17 12.16 -7.33
N GLY A 167 -14.48 11.62 -8.33
CA GLY A 167 -14.09 12.32 -9.55
C GLY A 167 -12.76 13.05 -9.43
N VAL A 168 -11.95 12.72 -8.41
CA VAL A 168 -10.57 13.19 -8.29
C VAL A 168 -9.72 12.46 -9.33
N PRO A 169 -8.96 13.17 -10.19
CA PRO A 169 -8.14 12.57 -11.24
C PRO A 169 -6.82 12.01 -10.66
N MET A 170 -6.95 10.99 -9.82
CA MET A 170 -5.85 10.45 -9.04
C MET A 170 -4.96 9.50 -9.85
N ARG A 171 -3.65 9.61 -9.67
CA ARG A 171 -2.59 8.86 -10.36
C ARG A 171 -1.57 8.36 -9.34
N GLN A 172 -1.02 7.18 -9.58
CA GLN A 172 0.18 6.70 -8.88
C GLN A 172 1.42 6.98 -9.71
N LEU A 173 2.52 7.26 -9.03
CA LEU A 173 3.84 7.37 -9.60
C LEU A 173 4.84 6.56 -8.80
N TYR A 174 5.91 6.16 -9.45
CA TYR A 174 7.06 5.54 -8.80
C TYR A 174 8.35 6.21 -9.22
N GLY A 175 9.24 6.34 -8.24
CA GLY A 175 10.34 7.26 -8.30
C GLY A 175 11.27 7.16 -7.10
N GLN A 176 12.50 7.63 -7.28
CA GLN A 176 13.50 7.77 -6.22
C GLN A 176 14.42 8.96 -6.49
N THR A 177 15.13 9.41 -5.46
CA THR A 177 15.99 10.62 -5.52
C THR A 177 17.07 10.52 -6.59
N GLU A 178 17.69 9.35 -6.71
CA GLU A 178 18.75 9.05 -7.67
C GLU A 178 18.29 9.16 -9.13
N LEU A 179 16.98 9.14 -9.37
CA LEU A 179 16.33 9.22 -10.68
C LEU A 179 15.47 10.47 -10.84
N LEU A 180 15.77 11.51 -10.04
CA LEU A 180 15.09 12.80 -10.03
C LEU A 180 13.60 12.72 -9.69
N GLY A 181 13.18 11.72 -8.91
CA GLY A 181 11.79 11.52 -8.55
C GLY A 181 11.12 10.52 -9.47
N ALA A 182 9.95 10.86 -10.02
CA ALA A 182 9.10 9.92 -10.75
C ALA A 182 9.65 9.57 -12.12
N TYR A 183 9.69 8.29 -12.49
CA TYR A 183 10.01 7.84 -13.87
C TYR A 183 8.97 6.87 -14.42
N THR A 184 8.02 6.44 -13.60
CA THR A 184 6.74 5.87 -14.04
C THR A 184 5.58 6.67 -13.46
N ILE A 185 4.49 6.74 -14.21
CA ILE A 185 3.26 7.42 -13.79
C ILE A 185 2.06 6.85 -14.54
N HIS A 186 0.88 6.85 -13.92
CA HIS A 186 -0.38 6.65 -14.67
C HIS A 186 -0.65 7.78 -15.65
N THR A 187 -1.27 7.43 -16.78
CA THR A 187 -1.83 8.45 -17.69
C THR A 187 -3.24 8.82 -17.23
N ALA A 188 -3.80 9.91 -17.75
CA ALA A 188 -5.16 10.31 -17.40
C ALA A 188 -6.23 9.26 -17.81
N GLN A 189 -5.93 8.46 -18.82
CA GLN A 189 -6.83 7.48 -19.40
C GLN A 189 -6.57 6.04 -18.92
N ASP A 190 -5.39 5.79 -18.33
CA ASP A 190 -4.97 4.46 -17.89
C ASP A 190 -4.46 4.50 -16.45
N VAL A 191 -5.39 4.26 -15.52
CA VAL A 191 -5.17 4.24 -14.08
C VAL A 191 -5.56 2.88 -13.55
N ASP A 192 -4.61 2.23 -12.87
CA ASP A 192 -4.82 0.96 -12.19
C ASP A 192 -4.25 1.06 -10.78
N PHE A 193 -5.13 0.93 -9.78
CA PHE A 193 -4.81 1.11 -8.37
C PHE A 193 -3.83 0.07 -7.81
N ASP A 194 -3.59 -1.04 -8.51
CA ASP A 194 -2.59 -2.03 -8.12
C ASP A 194 -1.19 -1.74 -8.71
N THR A 195 -1.05 -0.71 -9.55
CA THR A 195 0.18 -0.41 -10.30
C THR A 195 0.66 1.03 -10.11
N VAL A 196 1.89 1.31 -10.51
CA VAL A 196 2.50 2.66 -10.52
C VAL A 196 2.63 3.24 -11.93
N GLY A 197 1.82 2.72 -12.84
CA GLY A 197 1.73 3.15 -14.24
C GLY A 197 2.86 2.64 -15.11
N VAL A 198 3.15 3.41 -16.15
CA VAL A 198 4.08 3.04 -17.22
C VAL A 198 5.30 3.97 -17.22
N PRO A 199 6.45 3.53 -17.76
CA PRO A 199 7.61 4.40 -17.94
C PRO A 199 7.26 5.66 -18.74
N MET A 200 7.79 6.80 -18.32
CA MET A 200 7.66 8.04 -19.08
C MET A 200 8.44 7.97 -20.40
N ALA A 201 8.13 8.88 -21.33
CA ALA A 201 8.83 8.95 -22.60
C ALA A 201 10.35 9.09 -22.40
N GLY A 202 11.14 8.23 -23.06
CA GLY A 202 12.60 8.19 -22.94
C GLY A 202 13.13 7.46 -21.70
N VAL A 203 12.26 6.86 -20.89
CA VAL A 203 12.63 5.96 -19.79
C VAL A 203 12.61 4.52 -20.28
N GLU A 204 13.77 3.87 -20.28
CA GLU A 204 13.86 2.43 -20.46
C GLU A 204 13.72 1.74 -19.10
N LEU A 205 12.85 0.74 -19.01
CA LEU A 205 12.62 -0.03 -17.78
C LEU A 205 12.60 -1.53 -18.10
N ARG A 206 13.25 -2.32 -17.24
CA ARG A 206 13.30 -3.78 -17.33
C ARG A 206 13.26 -4.40 -15.93
N ILE A 207 12.87 -5.67 -15.87
CA ILE A 207 13.00 -6.50 -14.69
C ILE A 207 14.21 -7.43 -14.86
N ASP A 208 15.22 -7.28 -14.02
CA ASP A 208 16.42 -8.10 -13.98
C ASP A 208 16.25 -9.32 -13.07
N ASP A 209 16.83 -10.45 -13.48
CA ASP A 209 16.73 -11.76 -12.81
C ASP A 209 15.31 -12.13 -12.35
N PRO A 210 14.30 -12.07 -13.26
CA PRO A 210 12.92 -12.39 -12.90
C PRO A 210 12.79 -13.87 -12.52
N ASP A 211 12.02 -14.13 -11.47
CA ASP A 211 11.57 -15.49 -11.13
C ASP A 211 10.53 -15.99 -12.16
N PRO A 212 10.04 -17.24 -12.08
CA PRO A 212 9.04 -17.77 -13.00
C PRO A 212 7.71 -16.97 -13.05
N ASN A 213 7.45 -16.09 -12.08
CA ASN A 213 6.27 -15.22 -12.03
C ASN A 213 6.55 -13.81 -12.57
N GLY A 214 7.77 -13.56 -13.07
CA GLY A 214 8.20 -12.25 -13.58
C GLY A 214 8.72 -11.30 -12.51
N LEU A 215 8.82 -11.73 -11.25
CA LEU A 215 9.28 -10.88 -10.15
C LEU A 215 10.80 -10.87 -10.06
N GLY A 216 11.39 -9.69 -10.25
CA GLY A 216 12.83 -9.48 -10.19
C GLY A 216 13.18 -8.06 -9.73
N GLU A 217 14.44 -7.67 -9.87
CA GLU A 217 14.88 -6.31 -9.57
C GLU A 217 14.43 -5.35 -10.67
N ILE A 218 13.84 -4.21 -10.29
CA ILE A 218 13.50 -3.16 -11.24
C ILE A 218 14.81 -2.44 -11.60
N VAL A 219 15.12 -2.36 -12.88
CA VAL A 219 16.24 -1.57 -13.39
C VAL A 219 15.76 -0.58 -14.44
N THR A 220 16.42 0.56 -14.50
CA THR A 220 16.01 1.66 -15.39
C THR A 220 17.20 2.40 -15.95
N ARG A 221 17.04 2.92 -17.17
CA ARG A 221 18.06 3.68 -17.88
C ARG A 221 17.42 4.86 -18.61
N HIS A 222 17.91 6.05 -18.31
CA HIS A 222 17.47 7.29 -18.94
C HIS A 222 18.48 8.43 -18.69
N PRO A 223 18.44 9.53 -19.46
CA PRO A 223 19.38 10.65 -19.27
C PRO A 223 19.21 11.40 -17.94
N ASN A 224 18.05 11.25 -17.28
CA ASN A 224 17.69 11.99 -16.06
C ASN A 224 18.15 11.29 -14.76
N VAL A 225 19.40 10.81 -14.70
CA VAL A 225 19.96 10.16 -13.51
C VAL A 225 20.88 11.10 -12.73
N PHE A 226 21.06 10.85 -11.43
CA PHE A 226 22.08 11.51 -10.62
C PHE A 226 23.50 11.27 -11.15
N LEU A 227 24.45 12.15 -10.78
CA LEU A 227 25.88 11.95 -11.08
C LEU A 227 26.53 10.87 -10.20
N GLY A 228 25.84 10.44 -9.16
CA GLY A 228 26.38 9.63 -8.08
C GLY A 228 26.20 10.27 -6.72
N TYR A 229 26.73 9.60 -5.69
CA TYR A 229 26.71 10.05 -4.32
C TYR A 229 27.95 10.91 -4.00
N TYR A 230 27.74 12.07 -3.38
CA TYR A 230 28.81 13.00 -3.02
C TYR A 230 29.85 12.33 -2.12
N ARG A 231 31.11 12.33 -2.58
CA ARG A 231 32.27 11.70 -1.91
C ARG A 231 32.07 10.22 -1.57
N ASN A 232 31.26 9.51 -2.37
CA ASN A 232 31.00 8.09 -2.19
C ASN A 232 30.96 7.37 -3.54
N GLU A 233 32.14 7.25 -4.14
CA GLU A 233 32.34 6.60 -5.45
C GLU A 233 31.96 5.12 -5.40
N GLU A 234 32.28 4.44 -4.30
CA GLU A 234 31.98 3.01 -4.13
C GLU A 234 30.48 2.73 -4.23
N GLU A 235 29.65 3.47 -3.49
CA GLU A 235 28.20 3.30 -3.56
C GLU A 235 27.64 3.80 -4.90
N THR A 236 28.29 4.76 -5.54
CA THR A 236 27.90 5.23 -6.89
C THR A 236 28.07 4.12 -7.91
N GLN A 237 29.23 3.46 -7.93
CA GLN A 237 29.52 2.37 -8.86
C GLN A 237 28.61 1.15 -8.61
N LYS A 238 28.23 0.88 -7.35
CA LYS A 238 27.28 -0.19 -7.03
C LYS A 238 25.85 0.09 -7.54
N SER A 239 25.48 1.34 -7.74
CA SER A 239 24.15 1.72 -8.24
C SER A 239 23.94 1.42 -9.72
N PHE A 240 25.00 1.14 -10.49
CA PHE A 240 24.91 0.85 -11.92
C PHE A 240 25.45 -0.54 -12.26
N ASP A 241 24.91 -1.14 -13.31
CA ASP A 241 25.49 -2.32 -13.94
C ASP A 241 26.49 -1.95 -15.05
N ALA A 242 27.15 -2.96 -15.64
CA ALA A 242 28.11 -2.76 -16.72
C ALA A 242 27.48 -2.21 -18.02
N GLY A 243 26.15 -2.28 -18.17
CA GLY A 243 25.38 -1.78 -19.31
C GLY A 243 24.81 -0.37 -19.09
N GLY A 244 25.12 0.27 -17.96
CA GLY A 244 24.63 1.59 -17.59
C GLY A 244 23.18 1.60 -17.09
N TRP A 245 22.63 0.45 -16.69
CA TRP A 245 21.34 0.37 -16.02
C TRP A 245 21.49 0.70 -14.56
N MET A 246 20.62 1.58 -14.05
CA MET A 246 20.55 1.85 -12.63
C MET A 246 19.76 0.76 -11.91
N LYS A 247 20.39 0.17 -10.90
CA LYS A 247 19.77 -0.76 -9.95
C LYS A 247 18.95 0.02 -8.94
N THR A 248 17.64 -0.18 -8.94
CA THR A 248 16.75 0.57 -8.04
C THR A 248 16.80 0.03 -6.60
N GLY A 249 17.24 -1.21 -6.40
CA GLY A 249 17.13 -1.92 -5.13
C GLY A 249 15.69 -2.29 -4.76
N ASP A 250 14.72 -2.06 -5.66
CA ASP A 250 13.31 -2.42 -5.52
C ASP A 250 12.97 -3.59 -6.43
N ALA A 251 12.13 -4.49 -5.93
CA ALA A 251 11.62 -5.63 -6.64
C ALA A 251 10.23 -5.33 -7.23
N GLY A 252 9.97 -5.81 -8.43
CA GLY A 252 8.71 -5.60 -9.12
C GLY A 252 8.54 -6.51 -10.33
N PHE A 253 7.39 -6.36 -10.98
CA PHE A 253 7.09 -7.03 -12.24
C PHE A 253 6.25 -6.13 -13.15
N LEU A 254 6.24 -6.43 -14.45
CA LEU A 254 5.34 -5.80 -15.41
C LEU A 254 4.09 -6.65 -15.59
N ASN A 255 2.91 -6.05 -15.43
CA ASN A 255 1.66 -6.74 -15.72
C ASN A 255 1.45 -6.90 -17.24
N PRO A 256 0.46 -7.69 -17.71
CA PRO A 256 0.21 -7.90 -19.13
C PRO A 256 -0.11 -6.63 -19.95
N LYS A 257 -0.48 -5.53 -19.30
CA LYS A 257 -0.71 -4.21 -19.93
C LYS A 257 0.56 -3.35 -19.98
N GLY A 258 1.69 -3.84 -19.46
CA GLY A 258 2.95 -3.10 -19.37
C GLY A 258 3.03 -2.12 -18.20
N HIS A 259 2.11 -2.18 -17.23
CA HIS A 259 2.22 -1.38 -16.02
C HIS A 259 3.18 -2.03 -15.04
N LEU A 260 3.97 -1.19 -14.37
CA LEU A 260 4.85 -1.61 -13.29
C LEU A 260 4.06 -1.83 -12.00
N VAL A 261 4.31 -2.96 -11.36
CA VAL A 261 3.89 -3.26 -9.99
C VAL A 261 5.14 -3.32 -9.13
N VAL A 262 5.24 -2.40 -8.17
CA VAL A 262 6.33 -2.36 -7.19
C VAL A 262 5.92 -3.17 -5.97
N ILE A 263 6.80 -4.07 -5.53
CA ILE A 263 6.53 -5.01 -4.45
C ILE A 263 7.17 -4.52 -3.16
N ASP A 264 8.50 -4.50 -3.11
CA ASP A 264 9.26 -4.12 -1.92
C ASP A 264 10.75 -3.96 -2.28
N ARG A 265 11.61 -3.77 -1.29
CA ARG A 265 13.06 -3.81 -1.47
C ARG A 265 13.54 -5.23 -1.79
N VAL A 266 14.48 -5.37 -2.73
CA VAL A 266 15.10 -6.66 -3.09
C VAL A 266 15.66 -7.38 -1.86
N ARG A 267 16.29 -6.63 -0.93
CA ARG A 267 16.86 -7.19 0.31
C ARG A 267 15.82 -7.69 1.32
N ASP A 268 14.59 -7.22 1.21
CA ASP A 268 13.48 -7.55 2.13
C ASP A 268 12.61 -8.69 1.55
N MET A 269 12.98 -9.24 0.38
CA MET A 269 12.37 -10.40 -0.26
C MET A 269 12.69 -11.71 0.48
N ALA A 270 11.71 -12.60 0.56
CA ALA A 270 11.84 -13.97 1.04
C ALA A 270 11.62 -14.97 -0.10
N ALA A 271 12.00 -16.23 0.13
CA ALA A 271 11.79 -17.31 -0.84
C ALA A 271 11.20 -18.54 -0.16
N THR A 272 10.22 -19.16 -0.82
CA THR A 272 9.71 -20.47 -0.39
C THR A 272 10.78 -21.55 -0.56
N ALA A 273 10.58 -22.74 0.03
CA ALA A 273 11.45 -23.90 -0.21
C ALA A 273 11.51 -24.31 -1.69
N ARG A 274 10.54 -23.86 -2.49
CA ARG A 274 10.46 -24.09 -3.95
C ARG A 274 11.15 -23.00 -4.77
N GLY A 275 11.70 -21.98 -4.12
CA GLY A 275 12.37 -20.84 -4.76
C GLY A 275 11.43 -19.74 -5.27
N ASP A 276 10.14 -19.81 -4.96
CA ASP A 276 9.20 -18.75 -5.34
C ASP A 276 9.43 -17.52 -4.46
N ARG A 277 9.71 -16.37 -5.09
CA ARG A 277 10.04 -15.13 -4.38
C ARG A 277 8.76 -14.40 -3.97
N PHE A 278 8.76 -13.81 -2.78
CA PHE A 278 7.65 -12.99 -2.29
C PHE A 278 8.14 -11.93 -1.31
N SER A 279 7.44 -10.80 -1.21
CA SER A 279 7.61 -9.88 -0.08
C SER A 279 6.55 -10.19 0.97
N PRO A 280 6.96 -10.59 2.19
CA PRO A 280 6.04 -10.71 3.30
C PRO A 280 5.31 -9.37 3.57
N GLN A 281 6.04 -8.25 3.60
CA GLN A 281 5.49 -6.94 3.96
C GLN A 281 4.47 -6.44 2.93
N TYR A 282 4.69 -6.72 1.64
CA TYR A 282 3.73 -6.40 0.58
C TYR A 282 2.38 -7.08 0.83
N ILE A 283 2.39 -8.39 1.08
CA ILE A 283 1.17 -9.17 1.32
C ILE A 283 0.51 -8.77 2.66
N GLU A 284 1.31 -8.53 3.70
CA GLU A 284 0.82 -8.02 5.00
C GLU A 284 0.11 -6.67 4.85
N ASN A 285 0.67 -5.75 4.07
CA ASN A 285 0.05 -4.45 3.82
C ASN A 285 -1.24 -4.58 3.03
N LYS A 286 -1.29 -5.48 2.02
CA LYS A 286 -2.55 -5.77 1.30
C LYS A 286 -3.65 -6.28 2.24
N LEU A 287 -3.31 -7.18 3.18
CA LEU A 287 -4.27 -7.65 4.20
C LEU A 287 -4.71 -6.51 5.13
N LYS A 288 -3.79 -5.64 5.54
CA LYS A 288 -4.07 -4.51 6.45
C LYS A 288 -4.90 -3.39 5.83
N PHE A 289 -5.10 -3.38 4.50
CA PHE A 289 -6.11 -2.51 3.89
C PHE A 289 -7.53 -2.90 4.31
N SER A 290 -7.75 -4.14 4.72
CA SER A 290 -9.00 -4.54 5.35
C SER A 290 -9.18 -3.82 6.70
N PRO A 291 -10.33 -3.17 6.95
CA PRO A 291 -10.59 -2.55 8.24
C PRO A 291 -10.65 -3.58 9.39
N TYR A 292 -10.84 -4.87 9.08
CA TYR A 292 -10.93 -5.94 10.06
C TYR A 292 -9.58 -6.49 10.51
N VAL A 293 -8.49 -6.19 9.79
CA VAL A 293 -7.14 -6.66 10.09
C VAL A 293 -6.38 -5.56 10.82
N ALA A 294 -5.90 -5.85 12.04
CA ALA A 294 -5.00 -4.96 12.77
C ALA A 294 -3.55 -5.17 12.33
N GLU A 295 -3.11 -6.42 12.35
CA GLU A 295 -1.78 -6.85 11.93
C GLU A 295 -1.89 -8.18 11.21
N ALA A 296 -0.93 -8.43 10.32
CA ALA A 296 -0.77 -9.71 9.65
C ALA A 296 0.72 -10.06 9.66
N VAL A 297 1.01 -11.35 9.82
CA VAL A 297 2.36 -11.89 9.65
C VAL A 297 2.31 -12.95 8.56
N ILE A 298 3.00 -12.68 7.46
CA ILE A 298 3.16 -13.62 6.37
C ILE A 298 4.36 -14.52 6.63
N LEU A 299 4.08 -15.81 6.50
CA LEU A 299 4.98 -16.93 6.71
C LEU A 299 5.18 -17.63 5.36
N GLY A 300 6.33 -18.28 5.18
CA GLY A 300 6.62 -18.97 3.93
C GLY A 300 8.11 -19.12 3.63
N ASP A 301 8.96 -18.34 4.30
CA ASP A 301 10.41 -18.37 4.09
C ASP A 301 10.96 -19.76 4.44
N GLY A 302 11.57 -20.41 3.45
CA GLY A 302 12.03 -21.80 3.57
C GLY A 302 10.92 -22.84 3.77
N ARG A 303 9.65 -22.52 3.49
CA ARG A 303 8.48 -23.41 3.64
C ARG A 303 7.82 -23.68 2.28
N ASP A 304 6.97 -24.70 2.21
CA ASP A 304 6.40 -25.19 0.94
C ASP A 304 5.36 -24.25 0.30
N HIS A 305 4.69 -23.43 1.11
CA HIS A 305 3.61 -22.53 0.69
C HIS A 305 3.52 -21.34 1.64
N LEU A 306 2.85 -20.28 1.21
CA LEU A 306 2.59 -19.13 2.07
C LEU A 306 1.45 -19.39 3.04
N ALA A 307 1.62 -18.92 4.27
CA ALA A 307 0.60 -18.94 5.30
C ALA A 307 0.57 -17.61 6.07
N ALA A 308 -0.52 -17.33 6.78
CA ALA A 308 -0.68 -16.07 7.51
C ALA A 308 -1.14 -16.26 8.95
N ILE A 309 -0.56 -15.50 9.87
CA ILE A 309 -1.12 -15.25 11.20
C ILE A 309 -1.77 -13.87 11.14
N ILE A 310 -3.05 -13.76 11.49
CA ILE A 310 -3.81 -12.51 11.39
C ILE A 310 -4.32 -12.11 12.77
N CYS A 311 -4.06 -10.87 13.17
CA CYS A 311 -4.68 -10.24 14.33
C CYS A 311 -5.88 -9.43 13.87
N ILE A 312 -7.05 -9.71 14.45
CA ILE A 312 -8.25 -8.90 14.20
C ILE A 312 -8.08 -7.50 14.80
N ARG A 313 -8.68 -6.50 14.15
CA ARG A 313 -8.80 -5.15 14.69
C ARG A 313 -9.96 -5.09 15.66
N PHE A 314 -9.66 -5.30 16.94
CA PHE A 314 -10.67 -5.54 17.95
C PHE A 314 -11.80 -4.49 17.97
N PRO A 315 -11.54 -3.16 17.99
CA PRO A 315 -12.62 -2.17 18.05
C PRO A 315 -13.60 -2.22 16.86
N ILE A 316 -13.11 -2.58 15.66
CA ILE A 316 -13.95 -2.65 14.45
C ILE A 316 -14.70 -3.97 14.40
N VAL A 317 -14.02 -5.08 14.66
CA VAL A 317 -14.64 -6.41 14.64
C VAL A 317 -15.65 -6.58 15.77
N SER A 318 -15.42 -5.98 16.95
CA SER A 318 -16.37 -5.91 18.07
C SER A 318 -17.67 -5.23 17.67
N LYS A 319 -17.61 -4.03 17.08
CA LYS A 319 -18.80 -3.31 16.57
C LYS A 319 -19.53 -4.09 15.48
N TRP A 320 -18.77 -4.75 14.60
CA TRP A 320 -19.35 -5.61 13.58
C TRP A 320 -20.08 -6.81 14.20
N ALA A 321 -19.50 -7.44 15.22
CA ALA A 321 -20.11 -8.57 15.95
C ALA A 321 -21.39 -8.15 16.67
N GLU A 322 -21.39 -6.99 17.35
CA GLU A 322 -22.58 -6.40 17.98
C GLU A 322 -23.70 -6.17 16.96
N LYS A 323 -23.39 -5.58 15.80
CA LYS A 323 -24.35 -5.35 14.73
C LYS A 323 -24.96 -6.65 14.19
N ASN A 324 -24.18 -7.74 14.18
CA ASN A 324 -24.63 -9.08 13.79
C ASN A 324 -25.19 -9.91 14.96
N ARG A 325 -25.39 -9.29 16.14
CA ARG A 325 -25.93 -9.93 17.34
C ARG A 325 -25.10 -11.12 17.84
N LEU A 326 -23.78 -11.06 17.65
CA LEU A 326 -22.84 -12.06 18.15
C LEU A 326 -22.37 -11.68 19.55
N ALA A 327 -22.67 -12.51 20.54
CA ALA A 327 -22.21 -12.32 21.90
C ALA A 327 -20.73 -12.74 22.04
N PHE A 328 -19.89 -11.86 22.57
CA PHE A 328 -18.50 -12.15 22.89
C PHE A 328 -18.09 -11.42 24.19
N THR A 329 -17.04 -11.89 24.83
CA THR A 329 -16.55 -11.36 26.11
C THR A 329 -15.15 -10.77 26.05
N THR A 330 -14.28 -11.38 25.23
CA THR A 330 -12.86 -11.03 25.15
C THR A 330 -12.39 -11.05 23.71
N TYR A 331 -11.18 -10.53 23.47
CA TYR A 331 -10.50 -10.65 22.18
C TYR A 331 -10.37 -12.11 21.74
N THR A 332 -9.93 -12.98 22.65
CA THR A 332 -9.69 -14.40 22.36
C THR A 332 -10.98 -15.12 21.97
N ASP A 333 -12.08 -14.88 22.68
CA ASP A 333 -13.40 -15.41 22.34
C ASP A 333 -13.87 -14.90 20.97
N LEU A 334 -13.75 -13.60 20.72
CA LEU A 334 -14.16 -13.00 19.44
C LEU A 334 -13.37 -13.51 18.24
N SER A 335 -12.05 -13.61 18.36
CA SER A 335 -11.15 -14.10 17.29
C SER A 335 -11.36 -15.58 16.96
N ALA A 336 -11.84 -16.39 17.91
CA ALA A 336 -12.15 -17.80 17.69
C ALA A 336 -13.54 -18.05 17.08
N LYS A 337 -14.38 -17.02 16.90
CA LYS A 337 -15.75 -17.23 16.40
C LYS A 337 -15.76 -17.64 14.92
N PRO A 338 -16.56 -18.66 14.54
CA PRO A 338 -16.69 -19.09 13.15
C PRO A 338 -17.11 -17.94 12.20
N GLU A 339 -17.96 -17.03 12.65
CA GLU A 339 -18.42 -15.89 11.87
C GLU A 339 -17.31 -14.87 11.60
N VAL A 340 -16.41 -14.66 12.56
CA VAL A 340 -15.23 -13.78 12.41
C VAL A 340 -14.20 -14.45 11.52
N ILE A 341 -13.97 -15.75 11.69
CA ILE A 341 -13.12 -16.53 10.79
C ILE A 341 -13.65 -16.46 9.35
N ALA A 342 -14.95 -16.61 9.14
CA ALA A 342 -15.57 -16.50 7.82
C ALA A 342 -15.55 -15.07 7.25
N LEU A 343 -15.60 -14.03 8.10
CA LEU A 343 -15.37 -12.65 7.70
C LEU A 343 -13.95 -12.49 7.16
N LEU A 344 -12.94 -12.84 7.93
CA LEU A 344 -11.54 -12.68 7.54
C LEU A 344 -11.15 -13.60 6.38
N LYS A 345 -11.75 -14.79 6.25
CA LYS A 345 -11.58 -15.67 5.09
C LYS A 345 -11.89 -14.94 3.79
N ARG A 346 -13.00 -14.19 3.73
CA ARG A 346 -13.40 -13.43 2.54
C ARG A 346 -12.39 -12.33 2.20
N GLU A 347 -11.85 -11.65 3.22
CA GLU A 347 -10.81 -10.63 3.05
C GLU A 347 -9.51 -11.23 2.48
N VAL A 348 -9.08 -12.38 3.02
CA VAL A 348 -7.88 -13.08 2.52
C VAL A 348 -8.09 -13.59 1.09
N GLU A 349 -9.27 -14.13 0.78
CA GLU A 349 -9.62 -14.56 -0.59
C GLU A 349 -9.62 -13.38 -1.57
N GLN A 350 -10.10 -12.21 -1.15
CA GLN A 350 -10.04 -10.99 -1.97
C GLN A 350 -8.59 -10.56 -2.23
N VAL A 351 -7.73 -10.60 -1.21
CA VAL A 351 -6.30 -10.32 -1.39
C VAL A 351 -5.65 -11.34 -2.32
N ASN A 352 -5.91 -12.64 -2.14
CA ASN A 352 -5.37 -13.72 -2.98
C ASN A 352 -5.71 -13.57 -4.47
N ARG A 353 -6.87 -12.99 -4.81
CA ARG A 353 -7.23 -12.71 -6.22
C ARG A 353 -6.31 -11.67 -6.86
N THR A 354 -5.68 -10.82 -6.07
CA THR A 354 -4.71 -9.80 -6.54
C THR A 354 -3.27 -10.29 -6.54
N LEU A 355 -3.00 -11.48 -5.97
CA LEU A 355 -1.66 -12.05 -5.88
C LEU A 355 -1.40 -13.03 -7.02
N ALA A 356 -0.14 -13.14 -7.43
CA ALA A 356 0.31 -14.22 -8.29
C ALA A 356 0.00 -15.58 -7.65
N GLU A 357 -0.30 -16.60 -8.46
CA GLU A 357 -0.78 -17.91 -8.01
C GLU A 357 0.09 -18.51 -6.89
N LYS A 358 1.41 -18.47 -7.07
CA LYS A 358 2.38 -19.02 -6.12
C LYS A 358 2.63 -18.16 -4.88
N GLN A 359 2.13 -16.92 -4.89
CA GLN A 359 2.16 -16.00 -3.75
C GLN A 359 0.83 -15.97 -3.00
N ARG A 360 -0.14 -16.83 -3.37
CA ARG A 360 -1.41 -16.90 -2.65
C ARG A 360 -1.22 -17.55 -1.29
N ILE A 361 -1.86 -16.94 -0.30
CA ILE A 361 -1.95 -17.47 1.06
C ILE A 361 -2.77 -18.76 0.99
N THR A 362 -2.16 -19.88 1.34
CA THR A 362 -2.81 -21.21 1.30
C THR A 362 -3.48 -21.54 2.62
N LYS A 363 -2.91 -21.04 3.73
CA LYS A 363 -3.46 -21.23 5.08
C LYS A 363 -3.41 -19.95 5.88
N PHE A 364 -4.37 -19.75 6.76
CA PHE A 364 -4.24 -18.72 7.78
C PHE A 364 -4.91 -19.15 9.08
N LEU A 365 -4.56 -18.44 10.16
CA LEU A 365 -5.26 -18.52 11.44
C LEU A 365 -5.44 -17.12 12.02
N LEU A 366 -6.41 -16.98 12.93
CA LEU A 366 -6.57 -15.77 13.72
C LEU A 366 -5.83 -15.92 15.05
N LEU A 367 -4.92 -15.00 15.35
CA LEU A 367 -4.18 -15.03 16.61
C LEU A 367 -5.12 -14.67 17.76
N TYR A 368 -4.89 -15.26 18.93
CA TYR A 368 -5.70 -15.07 20.15
C TYR A 368 -5.42 -13.76 20.90
N LYS A 369 -4.48 -12.94 20.40
CA LYS A 369 -4.12 -11.62 20.92
C LYS A 369 -3.68 -10.68 19.79
N GLU A 370 -3.61 -9.38 20.07
CA GLU A 370 -2.90 -8.42 19.22
C GLU A 370 -1.37 -8.52 19.43
N LEU A 371 -0.61 -8.21 18.37
CA LEU A 371 0.84 -8.06 18.47
C LEU A 371 1.19 -6.71 19.11
N ASP A 372 2.19 -6.72 19.99
CA ASP A 372 2.58 -5.54 20.75
C ASP A 372 4.08 -5.22 20.56
N ALA A 373 4.40 -3.92 20.52
CA ALA A 373 5.77 -3.44 20.46
C ALA A 373 6.52 -3.66 21.78
N ASP A 374 5.83 -3.58 22.92
CA ASP A 374 6.41 -3.78 24.25
C ASP A 374 6.76 -5.25 24.49
N ASP A 375 5.97 -6.15 23.91
CA ASP A 375 6.24 -7.59 23.84
C ASP A 375 7.41 -7.95 22.90
N GLY A 376 7.95 -6.97 22.19
CA GLY A 376 9.04 -7.11 21.23
C GLY A 376 8.63 -7.71 19.89
N GLU A 377 7.33 -7.90 19.64
CA GLU A 377 6.79 -8.52 18.42
C GLU A 377 6.72 -7.52 17.26
N LEU A 378 6.55 -6.24 17.60
CA LEU A 378 6.60 -5.12 16.67
C LEU A 378 7.75 -4.15 17.04
N THR A 379 8.21 -3.37 16.08
CA THR A 379 8.98 -2.15 16.37
C THR A 379 8.03 -1.04 16.84
N ARG A 380 8.56 0.07 17.37
CA ARG A 380 7.76 1.27 17.68
C ARG A 380 7.07 1.88 16.46
N THR A 381 7.62 1.63 15.27
CA THR A 381 7.01 2.00 13.98
C THR A 381 6.02 0.93 13.46
N ARG A 382 5.65 -0.04 14.31
CA ARG A 382 4.75 -1.17 13.99
C ARG A 382 5.24 -2.08 12.86
N LYS A 383 6.57 -2.20 12.65
CA LYS A 383 7.15 -3.21 11.76
C LYS A 383 7.26 -4.55 12.50
N VAL A 384 6.80 -5.64 11.89
CA VAL A 384 6.86 -6.99 12.46
C VAL A 384 8.32 -7.43 12.67
N ARG A 385 8.65 -7.91 13.87
CA ARG A 385 9.96 -8.51 14.21
C ARG A 385 9.91 -10.02 14.00
N ARG A 386 10.08 -10.44 12.75
CA ARG A 386 9.91 -11.86 12.31
C ARG A 386 10.69 -12.88 13.14
N GLY A 387 11.93 -12.58 13.53
CA GLY A 387 12.72 -13.48 14.38
C GLY A 387 12.02 -13.79 15.71
N VAL A 388 11.46 -12.76 16.35
CA VAL A 388 10.69 -12.90 17.61
C VAL A 388 9.38 -13.65 17.36
N ILE A 389 8.70 -13.38 16.24
CA ILE A 389 7.48 -14.11 15.87
C ILE A 389 7.77 -15.61 15.67
N ASN A 390 8.82 -15.94 14.91
CA ASN A 390 9.22 -17.32 14.64
C ASN A 390 9.61 -18.07 15.91
N GLU A 391 10.28 -17.40 16.85
CA GLU A 391 10.66 -17.97 18.15
C GLU A 391 9.42 -18.20 19.03
N ARG A 392 8.62 -17.14 19.24
CA ARG A 392 7.49 -17.17 20.19
C ARG A 392 6.33 -18.05 19.73
N TYR A 393 6.05 -18.03 18.42
CA TYR A 393 4.93 -18.75 17.84
C TYR A 393 5.36 -19.99 17.05
N GLY A 394 6.61 -20.43 17.20
CA GLY A 394 7.19 -21.56 16.46
C GLY A 394 6.33 -22.82 16.52
N THR A 395 5.83 -23.19 17.70
CA THR A 395 4.93 -24.35 17.87
C THR A 395 3.65 -24.24 17.05
N ILE A 396 3.06 -23.03 16.98
CA ILE A 396 1.84 -22.76 16.20
C ILE A 396 2.17 -22.82 14.70
N ILE A 397 3.27 -22.19 14.30
CA ILE A 397 3.74 -22.17 12.91
C ILE A 397 4.01 -23.60 12.41
N ASP A 398 4.72 -24.41 13.20
CA ASP A 398 5.03 -25.79 12.84
C ASP A 398 3.80 -26.68 12.76
N ALA A 399 2.83 -26.51 13.68
CA ALA A 399 1.54 -27.20 13.62
C ALA A 399 0.75 -26.86 12.36
N MET A 400 0.74 -25.58 11.98
CA MET A 400 0.09 -25.14 10.74
C MET A 400 0.72 -25.78 9.49
N TYR A 401 2.05 -25.91 9.45
CA TYR A 401 2.76 -26.56 8.34
C TYR A 401 2.67 -28.10 8.37
N ARG A 402 2.53 -28.75 9.54
CA ARG A 402 2.16 -30.18 9.62
C ARG A 402 0.77 -30.48 9.04
N GLY A 403 -0.12 -29.48 9.01
CA GLY A 403 -1.49 -29.66 8.56
C GLY A 403 -2.48 -29.92 9.70
N ASP A 404 -2.13 -29.55 10.93
CA ASP A 404 -3.03 -29.67 12.07
C ASP A 404 -4.20 -28.68 11.88
N PRO A 405 -5.47 -29.14 11.84
CA PRO A 405 -6.61 -28.26 11.58
C PRO A 405 -6.98 -27.39 12.79
N ARG A 406 -6.54 -27.80 13.98
CA ARG A 406 -6.77 -27.15 15.26
C ARG A 406 -5.50 -27.20 16.10
N ILE A 407 -5.18 -26.09 16.75
CA ILE A 407 -3.97 -25.93 17.55
C ILE A 407 -4.39 -25.49 18.95
N ASP A 408 -4.12 -26.34 19.95
CA ASP A 408 -4.33 -26.00 21.35
C ASP A 408 -3.27 -25.01 21.83
N VAL A 409 -3.72 -23.91 22.43
CA VAL A 409 -2.85 -22.88 23.01
C VAL A 409 -3.15 -22.81 24.51
N ASP A 410 -2.12 -23.02 25.31
CA ASP A 410 -2.14 -22.78 26.76
C ASP A 410 -0.91 -21.97 27.12
N THR A 411 -1.10 -20.65 27.28
CA THR A 411 -0.01 -19.70 27.51
C THR A 411 -0.39 -18.66 28.54
N THR A 412 0.57 -17.90 29.05
CA THR A 412 0.32 -16.77 29.94
C THR A 412 0.82 -15.50 29.28
N ILE A 413 -0.08 -14.56 29.03
CA ILE A 413 0.25 -13.22 28.55
C ILE A 413 0.46 -12.31 29.77
N THR A 414 1.45 -11.43 29.70
CA THR A 414 1.62 -10.33 30.64
C THR A 414 1.16 -9.04 29.96
N PHE A 415 0.20 -8.34 30.53
CA PHE A 415 -0.26 -7.04 30.02
C PHE A 415 0.64 -5.90 30.49
N GLN A 416 0.47 -4.72 29.88
CA GLN A 416 1.25 -3.51 30.18
C GLN A 416 1.18 -3.07 31.65
N ASP A 417 0.07 -3.36 32.34
CA ASP A 417 -0.09 -3.08 33.77
C ASP A 417 0.58 -4.12 34.69
N GLY A 418 1.30 -5.08 34.11
CA GLY A 418 1.97 -6.19 34.81
C GLY A 418 1.04 -7.35 35.17
N THR A 419 -0.26 -7.27 34.85
CA THR A 419 -1.19 -8.36 35.11
C THR A 419 -0.88 -9.54 34.19
N LYS A 420 -0.97 -10.75 34.75
CA LYS A 420 -0.77 -11.99 33.99
C LYS A 420 -2.10 -12.68 33.79
N GLN A 421 -2.43 -13.00 32.54
CA GLN A 421 -3.62 -13.76 32.21
C GLN A 421 -3.23 -15.04 31.48
N ARG A 422 -3.65 -16.17 32.04
CA ARG A 422 -3.57 -17.46 31.35
C ARG A 422 -4.63 -17.48 30.26
N ILE A 423 -4.21 -17.74 29.03
CA ILE A 423 -5.06 -17.95 27.88
C ILE A 423 -5.03 -19.42 27.54
N LYS A 424 -6.22 -20.03 27.58
CA LYS A 424 -6.47 -21.37 27.07
C LYS A 424 -7.49 -21.27 25.94
N THR A 425 -7.06 -21.55 24.72
CA THR A 425 -7.91 -21.45 23.53
C THR A 425 -7.50 -22.45 22.46
N VAL A 426 -8.33 -22.60 21.44
CA VAL A 426 -8.06 -23.42 20.26
C VAL A 426 -8.03 -22.49 19.05
N LEU A 427 -6.97 -22.59 18.25
CA LEU A 427 -6.88 -21.86 16.99
C LEU A 427 -7.30 -22.78 15.85
N ASP A 428 -8.31 -22.38 15.08
CA ASP A 428 -8.67 -23.07 13.84
C ASP A 428 -7.75 -22.61 12.70
N VAL A 429 -7.15 -23.59 12.01
CA VAL A 429 -6.35 -23.34 10.80
C VAL A 429 -7.26 -23.42 9.59
N VAL A 430 -7.46 -22.29 8.93
CA VAL A 430 -8.27 -22.19 7.72
C VAL A 430 -7.39 -22.51 6.52
N THR A 431 -7.79 -23.52 5.75
CA THR A 431 -7.20 -23.80 4.43
C THR A 431 -8.01 -23.14 3.33
N LEU A 432 -7.32 -22.50 2.40
CA LEU A 432 -7.88 -21.78 1.26
C LEU A 432 -7.66 -22.58 -0.02
N ASP A 433 -8.62 -22.53 -0.93
CA ASP A 433 -8.43 -23.03 -2.28
C ASP A 433 -7.66 -21.98 -3.08
N THR A 434 -6.39 -22.27 -3.39
CA THR A 434 -5.51 -21.37 -4.13
C THR A 434 -5.50 -21.66 -5.63
N GLY A 435 -6.22 -22.69 -6.09
CA GLY A 435 -6.16 -23.19 -7.47
C GLY A 435 -4.89 -24.00 -7.80
N ALA A 436 -3.92 -24.04 -6.88
CA ALA A 436 -2.74 -24.88 -7.01
C ALA A 436 -3.13 -26.33 -6.69
N GLY A 437 -3.01 -27.23 -7.68
CA GLY A 437 -3.34 -28.64 -7.53
C GLY A 437 -2.67 -29.30 -6.30
N PRO A 438 -3.27 -30.37 -5.74
CA PRO A 438 -2.82 -30.96 -4.49
C PRO A 438 -1.33 -31.33 -4.57
N ALA A 439 -0.57 -30.93 -3.56
CA ALA A 439 0.84 -31.28 -3.42
C ALA A 439 0.99 -32.79 -3.57
N ALA A 440 1.80 -33.22 -4.55
CA ALA A 440 2.19 -34.62 -4.70
C ALA A 440 2.85 -35.06 -3.39
N THR A 441 2.11 -35.83 -2.61
CA THR A 441 2.62 -36.50 -1.42
C THR A 441 3.63 -37.51 -1.91
N ASN A 442 4.92 -37.20 -1.77
CA ASN A 442 5.99 -38.16 -1.95
C ASN A 442 5.89 -39.20 -0.82
N ARG A 443 4.97 -40.16 -0.98
CA ARG A 443 5.06 -41.45 -0.30
C ARG A 443 6.28 -42.15 -0.90
N ARG A 444 7.44 -42.01 -0.25
CA ARG A 444 8.53 -42.95 -0.43
C ARG A 444 8.04 -44.31 0.07
N ALA A 445 7.71 -45.18 -0.87
CA ALA A 445 7.67 -46.62 -0.66
C ALA A 445 9.07 -47.17 -0.97
N ALA A 446 9.75 -47.63 0.07
CA ALA A 446 10.70 -48.75 0.11
C ALA A 446 11.12 -48.95 1.56
#